data_AF-A0A7X5DWC2-F1
#
_entry.id   AF-A0A7X5DWC2-F1
#
_cell.length_a   1.000
_cell.length_b   1.000
_cell.length_c   1.000
_cell.angle_alpha   90.00
_cell.angle_beta   90.00
_cell.angle_gamma   90.00
#
_symmetry.space_group_name_H-M   'P 1'
#
loop_
_entity.id
_entity.type
_entity.pdbx_description
1 polymer ?
#
loop_
_entity_poly.entity_id
_entity_poly.type
_entity_poly.pdbx_seq_one_letter_code
_entity_poly.pdbx_strand_id
1 'polypeptide(L)' 'MHQKKGVRRIKNGKNPTLKQKMFMRSQGLRPENWLVIKDTANTMEVVSRASLHKVGGKPVIRKLKK' A
#
# COMPACT_ATOMS: atom_id res chain seq x y z
N MET A 1 -16.86 -6.38 -20.76
CA MET A 1 -15.53 -5.74 -20.78
C MET A 1 -14.78 -6.06 -19.49
N HIS A 2 -14.01 -7.13 -19.47
CA HIS A 2 -13.19 -7.49 -18.31
C HIS A 2 -11.94 -6.61 -18.29
N GLN A 3 -11.90 -5.62 -17.39
CA GLN A 3 -10.65 -4.90 -17.11
C GLN A 3 -9.63 -5.90 -16.57
N LYS A 4 -8.77 -6.44 -17.44
CA LYS A 4 -7.52 -7.09 -17.02
C LYS A 4 -6.69 -6.01 -16.34
N LYS A 5 -6.87 -5.83 -15.03
CA LYS A 5 -5.97 -5.05 -14.18
C LYS A 5 -4.62 -5.76 -14.25
N GLY A 6 -3.78 -5.30 -15.18
CA GLY A 6 -2.39 -5.73 -15.31
C GLY A 6 -1.75 -5.68 -13.93
N VAL A 7 -1.00 -6.74 -13.58
CA VAL A 7 -0.25 -6.81 -12.33
C VAL A 7 0.67 -5.60 -12.29
N ARG A 8 0.26 -4.54 -11.57
CA ARG A 8 1.10 -3.36 -11.39
C ARG A 8 2.31 -3.82 -10.60
N ARG A 9 3.46 -3.94 -11.27
CA ARG A 9 4.75 -4.15 -10.60
C ARG A 9 4.99 -2.92 -9.72
N ILE A 10 4.83 -3.07 -8.41
CA ILE A 10 5.01 -1.97 -7.45
C ILE A 10 6.51 -1.85 -7.20
N LYS A 11 7.18 -1.04 -8.03
CA LYS A 11 8.64 -0.88 -8.00
C LYS A 11 9.13 0.04 -6.87
N ASN A 12 8.25 0.85 -6.26
CA ASN A 12 8.64 1.99 -5.40
C ASN A 12 7.96 2.02 -4.02
N GLY A 13 7.73 0.87 -3.37
CA GLY A 13 7.20 0.86 -2.00
C GLY A 13 8.19 1.49 -1.01
N LYS A 14 7.81 2.59 -0.35
CA LYS A 14 8.65 3.29 0.64
C LYS A 14 8.26 2.89 2.06
N ASN A 15 9.26 2.86 2.95
CA ASN A 15 8.99 2.73 4.38
C ASN A 15 8.22 3.96 4.89
N PRO A 16 7.11 3.78 5.62
CA PRO A 16 6.32 4.90 6.11
C PRO A 16 7.12 5.78 7.07
N THR A 17 7.00 7.09 6.92
CA THR A 17 7.52 8.11 7.86
C THR A 17 6.75 8.08 9.18
N LEU A 18 7.24 8.75 10.23
CA LEU A 18 6.56 8.77 11.54
C LEU A 18 5.10 9.24 11.45
N LYS A 19 4.83 10.33 10.72
CA LYS A 19 3.47 10.84 10.48
C LYS A 19 2.58 9.81 9.78
N GLN A 20 3.12 9.13 8.77
CA GLN A 20 2.40 8.08 8.05
C GLN A 20 2.14 6.86 8.94
N LYS A 21 3.10 6.46 9.79
CA LYS A 21 2.91 5.37 10.77
C LYS A 21 1.76 5.68 11.73
N MET A 22 1.69 6.91 12.26
CA MET A 22 0.61 7.32 13.15
C MET A 22 -0.75 7.29 12.45
N PHE A 23 -0.82 7.82 11.22
CA PHE A 23 -2.04 7.77 10.41
C PHE A 23 -2.46 6.33 10.07
N MET A 24 -1.53 5.46 9.72
CA MET A 24 -1.82 4.06 9.44
C MET A 24 -2.37 3.35 10.69
N ARG A 25 -1.80 3.62 11.87
CA ARG A 25 -2.31 3.09 13.14
C ARG A 25 -3.73 3.58 13.44
N SER A 26 -4.06 4.84 13.19
CA SER A 26 -5.43 5.34 13.37
C SER A 26 -6.44 4.69 12.41
N GLN A 27 -5.98 4.16 11.27
CA GLN A 27 -6.77 3.37 10.33
C GLN A 27 -6.78 1.85 10.63
N GLY A 28 -6.24 1.42 11.78
CA GLY A 28 -6.16 0.01 12.18
C GLY A 28 -5.12 -0.81 11.41
N LEU A 29 -4.16 -0.15 10.76
CA LEU A 29 -3.06 -0.81 10.04
C LEU A 29 -1.80 -0.87 10.90
N ARG A 30 -1.03 -1.95 10.70
CA ARG A 30 0.30 -2.17 11.32
C ARG A 30 1.42 -1.71 10.40
N PRO A 31 2.10 -0.57 10.61
CA PRO A 31 3.06 -0.02 9.64
C PRO A 31 4.22 -0.96 9.26
N GLU A 32 4.50 -1.96 10.09
CA GLU A 32 5.49 -3.02 9.87
C GLU A 32 5.11 -3.97 8.73
N ASN A 33 3.82 -4.07 8.40
CA ASN A 33 3.31 -4.95 7.34
C ASN A 33 2.98 -4.22 6.03
N TRP A 34 3.03 -2.89 6.02
CA TRP A 34 2.58 -2.06 4.91
C TRP A 34 3.66 -1.05 4.44
N LEU A 35 3.79 -0.90 3.12
CA LEU A 35 4.64 0.09 2.46
C LEU A 35 3.77 1.17 1.81
N VAL A 36 4.25 2.41 1.82
CA VAL A 36 3.56 3.53 1.16
C VAL A 36 3.95 3.58 -0.31
N ILE A 37 2.97 3.65 -1.19
CA ILE A 37 3.15 3.74 -2.65
C ILE A 37 2.92 5.17 -3.12
N LYS A 38 1.83 5.77 -2.65
CA LYS A 38 1.47 7.15 -2.95
C LYS A 38 0.97 7.80 -1.69
N ASP A 39 1.45 9.01 -1.48
CA ASP A 39 1.00 9.86 -0.39
C ASP A 39 0.60 11.22 -0.96
N THR A 40 -0.71 11.47 -1.03
CA THR A 40 -1.29 12.73 -1.52
C THR A 40 -1.98 13.45 -0.37
N ALA A 41 -2.43 14.69 -0.57
CA ALA A 41 -3.17 15.44 0.45
C ALA A 41 -4.45 14.71 0.91
N ASN A 42 -5.18 14.09 -0.04
CA ASN A 42 -6.49 13.49 0.24
C ASN A 42 -6.42 11.99 0.50
N THR A 43 -5.41 11.29 -0.06
CA THR A 43 -5.36 9.83 0.00
C THR A 43 -3.96 9.29 0.16
N MET A 44 -3.85 8.14 0.83
CA MET A 44 -2.63 7.36 0.95
C MET A 44 -2.86 5.95 0.41
N GLU A 45 -2.08 5.54 -0.59
CA GLU A 45 -2.08 4.17 -1.10
C GLU A 45 -0.94 3.38 -0.48
N VAL A 46 -1.28 2.24 0.11
CA VAL A 46 -0.34 1.35 0.78
C VAL A 46 -0.43 -0.06 0.21
N VAL A 47 0.68 -0.79 0.18
CA VAL A 47 0.74 -2.20 -0.22
C VAL A 47 1.24 -3.08 0.92
N SER A 48 0.67 -4.27 1.04
CA SER A 48 1.15 -5.27 1.99
C SER A 48 2.50 -5.85 1.55
N ARG A 49 3.48 -5.84 2.46
CA ARG A 49 4.81 -6.47 2.24
C ARG A 49 4.67 -7.95 1.86
N ALA A 50 3.82 -8.70 2.56
CA ALA A 50 3.59 -10.12 2.31
C ALA A 50 3.07 -10.40 0.89
N SER A 51 2.29 -9.47 0.33
CA SER A 51 1.74 -9.61 -1.02
C SER A 51 2.74 -9.33 -2.14
N LEU A 52 3.87 -8.68 -1.85
CA LEU A 52 4.92 -8.40 -2.84
C LEU A 52 5.77 -9.63 -3.15
N HIS A 53 5.95 -10.53 -2.20
CA HIS A 53 6.76 -11.74 -2.36
C HIS A 53 5.99 -12.94 -2.92
N LYS A 54 4.67 -12.83 -3.11
CA LYS A 54 3.88 -13.89 -3.73
C LYS A 54 4.14 -13.96 -5.23
N VAL A 55 4.87 -14.99 -5.66
CA VAL A 55 5.11 -15.31 -7.08
C VAL A 55 3.77 -15.55 -7.78
N GLY A 56 3.50 -14.82 -8.86
CA GLY A 56 2.24 -14.90 -9.63
C GLY A 56 1.02 -14.23 -8.96
N GLY A 57 1.16 -13.74 -7.72
CA GLY A 57 0.08 -13.09 -6.97
C GLY A 57 -0.09 -11.62 -7.32
N LYS A 58 -1.32 -11.10 -7.21
CA LYS A 58 -1.57 -9.66 -7.28
C LYS A 58 -1.21 -9.00 -5.94
N PRO A 59 -0.47 -7.88 -5.93
CA PRO A 59 -0.18 -7.16 -4.71
C PRO A 59 -1.47 -6.61 -4.09
N VAL A 60 -1.58 -6.72 -2.77
CA VAL A 60 -2.72 -6.24 -1.99
C VAL A 60 -2.49 -4.77 -1.69
N ILE A 61 -3.25 -3.90 -2.36
CA ILE A 61 -3.21 -2.44 -2.18
C ILE A 61 -4.44 -1.99 -1.41
N ARG A 62 -4.26 -1.13 -0.40
CA ARG A 62 -5.33 -0.41 0.28
C ARG A 62 -5.19 1.09 0.05
N LYS A 63 -6.32 1.76 -0.14
CA LYS A 63 -6.41 3.22 -0.25
C LYS A 63 -7.06 3.76 1.02
N LEU A 64 -6.35 4.64 1.71
CA LEU A 64 -6.78 5.31 2.92
C LEU A 64 -7.17 6.74 2.57
N LYS A 65 -8.30 7.20 3.10
CA LYS A 65 -8.72 8.61 3.00
C LYS A 65 -8.15 9.35 4.20
N LYS A 66 -7.47 10.47 3.94
CA LYS A 66 -6.96 11.36 4.97
C LYS A 66 -8.00 12.37 5.40
#